data_AF-A0A1Q4ZK64-F1
#
_entry.id   AF-A0A1Q4ZK64-F1
#
_cell.length_a   1.000
_cell.length_b   1.000
_cell.length_c   1.000
_cell.angle_alpha   90.00
_cell.angle_beta   90.00
_cell.angle_gamma   90.00
#
_symmetry.space_group_name_H-M   'P 1'
#
loop_
_entity.id
_entity.type
_entity.pdbx_description
1 polymer ?
#
loop_
_entity_poly.entity_id
_entity_poly.type
_entity_poly.pdbx_seq_one_letter_code
_entity_poly.pdbx_strand_id
1 'polypeptide(L)'
;MNDCPARHHGTWYAYLRLGCTHPEARDAYLAHKRRENRRRPYIRGRMSNRGSRRGPVDPMAVDRAVGGDRALRLTVDERQAAIDVLDAQGLSANAIAIRLGISARTVHRRRSARARQMEAGLLIERFGPLDDIENESSHRTEEARAA
;
A
#
# COMPACT_ATOMS: atom_id res chain seq x y z
N MET A 1 4.90 37.28 -2.25
CA MET A 1 4.88 36.95 -3.68
C MET A 1 6.09 36.10 -3.96
N ASN A 2 5.88 34.84 -4.35
CA ASN A 2 6.98 33.90 -4.61
C ASN A 2 7.68 34.32 -5.89
N ASP A 3 8.86 34.95 -5.78
CA ASP A 3 9.79 35.17 -6.88
C ASP A 3 10.27 33.82 -7.40
N CYS A 4 9.46 33.19 -8.23
CA CYS A 4 9.86 31.98 -8.89
C CYS A 4 10.86 32.40 -9.98
N PRO A 5 12.04 31.75 -10.10
CA PRO A 5 13.09 32.12 -11.04
C PRO A 5 12.59 32.02 -12.48
N ALA A 6 12.08 33.15 -13.00
CA ALA A 6 11.30 33.30 -14.23
C ALA A 6 11.95 32.70 -15.47
N ARG A 7 13.28 32.62 -15.48
CA ARG A 7 14.05 32.17 -16.64
C ARG A 7 13.89 30.67 -16.97
N HIS A 8 13.37 29.84 -16.06
CA HIS A 8 13.36 28.38 -16.25
C HIS A 8 12.03 27.66 -15.93
N HIS A 9 10.91 28.38 -15.73
CA HIS A 9 9.63 27.83 -15.26
C HIS A 9 9.04 26.68 -16.07
N GLY A 10 9.24 26.65 -17.39
CA GLY A 10 8.75 25.56 -18.24
C GLY A 10 9.62 24.30 -18.24
N THR A 11 10.63 24.19 -17.38
CA THR A 11 11.58 23.06 -17.39
C THR A 11 11.44 22.18 -16.15
N TRP A 12 11.65 20.88 -16.34
CA TRP A 12 11.69 19.92 -15.22
C TRP A 12 12.77 20.25 -14.18
N TYR A 13 13.85 20.92 -14.63
CA TYR A 13 14.97 21.34 -13.79
C TYR A 13 14.57 22.42 -12.79
N ALA A 14 13.72 23.37 -13.19
CA ALA A 14 13.24 24.42 -12.29
C ALA A 14 12.43 23.86 -11.12
N TYR A 15 11.62 22.81 -11.36
CA TYR A 15 10.92 22.09 -10.29
C TYR A 15 11.89 21.35 -9.37
N LEU A 16 12.79 20.54 -9.93
CA LEU A 16 13.63 19.64 -9.14
C LEU A 16 14.76 20.36 -8.38
N ARG A 17 15.40 21.36 -9.00
CA ARG A 17 16.65 21.94 -8.50
C ARG A 17 16.48 23.35 -7.93
N LEU A 18 15.52 24.11 -8.44
CA LEU A 18 15.27 25.49 -8.02
C LEU A 18 14.02 25.62 -7.14
N GLY A 19 13.29 24.52 -6.90
CA GLY A 19 12.12 24.48 -6.02
C GLY A 19 10.91 25.25 -6.56
N CYS A 20 10.81 25.47 -7.88
CA CYS A 20 9.68 26.21 -8.42
C CYS A 20 8.37 25.40 -8.27
N THR A 21 7.34 26.05 -7.73
CA THR A 21 6.05 25.42 -7.41
C THR A 21 4.98 25.66 -8.47
N HIS A 22 5.31 26.33 -9.58
CA HIS A 22 4.37 26.60 -10.67
C HIS A 22 3.90 25.30 -11.35
N PRO A 23 2.65 25.26 -11.84
CA PRO A 23 2.09 24.07 -12.48
C PRO A 23 2.89 23.64 -13.70
N GLU A 24 3.38 24.59 -14.49
CA GLU A 24 4.19 24.32 -15.69
C GLU A 24 5.50 23.58 -15.39
N ALA A 25 6.21 23.98 -14.33
CA ALA A 25 7.44 23.32 -13.89
C ALA A 25 7.16 21.88 -13.41
N ARG A 26 6.07 21.71 -12.66
CA ARG A 26 5.60 20.40 -12.19
C ARG A 26 5.23 19.49 -13.37
N ASP A 27 4.50 20.01 -14.35
CA ASP A 27 4.08 19.24 -15.52
C ASP A 27 5.26 18.87 -16.41
N ALA A 28 6.22 19.78 -16.59
CA ALA A 28 7.48 19.50 -17.26
C ALA A 28 8.27 18.39 -16.55
N TYR A 29 8.31 18.41 -15.21
CA TYR A 29 8.93 17.33 -14.42
C TYR A 29 8.21 15.99 -14.56
N LEU A 30 6.88 15.98 -14.50
CA LEU A 30 6.09 14.76 -14.71
C LEU A 30 6.26 14.21 -16.13
N ALA A 31 6.35 15.07 -17.15
CA ALA A 31 6.63 14.68 -18.52
C ALA A 31 8.04 14.08 -18.67
N HIS A 32 9.06 14.70 -18.06
CA HIS A 32 10.42 14.18 -18.02
C HIS A 32 10.49 12.79 -17.38
N LYS A 33 9.89 12.61 -16.20
CA LYS A 33 9.86 11.34 -15.47
C LYS A 33 9.14 10.24 -16.25
N ARG A 34 8.06 10.57 -16.96
CA ARG A 34 7.35 9.64 -17.86
C ARG A 34 8.25 9.20 -19.02
N ARG A 35 9.00 10.12 -19.64
CA ARG A 35 10.00 9.80 -20.68
C ARG A 35 11.12 8.91 -20.14
N GLU A 36 11.66 9.24 -18.97
CA GLU A 36 12.72 8.44 -18.32
C GLU A 36 12.24 7.02 -18.02
N ASN A 37 11.05 6.87 -17.43
CA ASN A 37 10.46 5.56 -17.16
C ASN A 37 10.19 4.75 -18.42
N ARG A 38 9.76 5.37 -19.53
CA ARG A 38 9.61 4.69 -20.83
C ARG A 38 10.95 4.23 -21.41
N ARG A 39 12.04 4.96 -21.13
CA ARG A 39 13.39 4.64 -21.59
C ARG A 39 14.10 3.62 -20.72
N ARG A 40 13.60 3.33 -19.51
CA ARG A 40 14.19 2.29 -18.65
C ARG A 40 13.95 0.92 -19.33
N PRO A 41 14.99 0.28 -19.89
CA PRO A 41 14.80 -1.02 -20.51
C PRO A 41 14.35 -2.03 -19.46
N TYR A 42 13.40 -2.89 -19.83
CA TYR A 42 13.13 -4.08 -19.05
C TYR A 42 14.40 -4.94 -19.05
N ILE A 43 15.13 -4.94 -17.94
CA ILE A 43 16.33 -5.77 -17.79
C ILE A 43 15.85 -7.20 -17.50
N ARG A 44 15.92 -8.06 -18.52
CA ARG A 44 15.63 -9.50 -18.41
C ARG A 44 16.51 -10.09 -17.30
N GLY A 45 15.89 -10.59 -16.23
CA GLY A 45 16.59 -11.13 -15.06
C GLY A 45 16.79 -10.16 -13.89
N ARG A 46 16.55 -8.86 -14.05
CA ARG A 46 16.42 -7.94 -12.89
C ARG A 46 15.12 -8.33 -12.18
N MET A 47 15.23 -9.14 -11.14
CA MET A 47 14.10 -9.67 -10.38
C MET A 47 13.21 -8.50 -9.93
N SER A 48 12.10 -8.30 -10.63
CA SER A 48 11.02 -7.42 -10.18
C SER A 48 10.50 -8.01 -8.88
N ASN A 49 10.96 -7.54 -7.71
CA ASN A 49 10.43 -7.86 -6.39
C ASN A 49 9.79 -9.26 -6.25
N ARG A 50 10.48 -10.34 -6.66
CA ARG A 50 9.90 -11.71 -6.60
C ARG A 50 9.57 -12.16 -5.17
N GLY A 51 9.95 -11.37 -4.16
CA GLY A 51 9.48 -11.50 -2.77
C GLY A 51 8.03 -11.06 -2.52
N SER A 52 7.28 -10.65 -3.55
CA SER A 52 5.86 -10.27 -3.46
C SER A 52 4.93 -11.28 -4.12
N ARG A 53 5.22 -12.58 -4.06
CA ARG A 53 4.19 -13.58 -4.36
C ARG A 53 3.13 -13.46 -3.27
N ARG A 54 2.01 -12.82 -3.61
CA ARG A 54 0.74 -13.02 -2.91
C ARG A 54 0.17 -14.34 -3.39
N GLY A 55 -0.52 -15.06 -2.52
CA GLY A 55 -0.99 -16.41 -2.84
C GLY A 55 -1.73 -17.05 -1.67
N PRO A 56 -2.34 -18.22 -1.90
CA PRO A 56 -2.97 -18.97 -0.82
C PRO A 56 -1.94 -19.25 0.28
N VAL A 57 -2.37 -19.11 1.54
CA VAL A 57 -1.54 -19.35 2.71
C VAL A 57 -1.35 -20.85 2.88
N ASP A 58 -0.11 -21.33 2.81
CA ASP A 58 0.22 -22.70 3.20
C ASP A 58 0.31 -22.78 4.74
N PRO A 59 -0.60 -23.50 5.43
CA PRO A 59 -0.58 -23.59 6.89
C PRO A 59 0.71 -24.26 7.41
N MET A 60 1.29 -25.22 6.68
CA MET A 60 2.53 -25.87 7.11
C MET A 60 3.74 -24.95 7.00
N ALA A 61 3.72 -24.02 6.06
CA ALA A 61 4.74 -22.97 5.96
C ALA A 61 4.65 -22.00 7.16
N VAL A 62 3.43 -21.63 7.55
CA VAL A 62 3.18 -20.78 8.72
C VAL A 62 3.65 -21.47 10.00
N ASP A 63 3.27 -22.72 10.24
CA ASP A 63 3.64 -23.47 11.44
C ASP A 63 5.16 -23.61 11.60
N ARG A 64 5.87 -23.93 10.50
CA ARG A 64 7.34 -24.00 10.51
C ARG A 64 7.98 -22.67 10.85
N ALA A 65 7.47 -21.58 10.30
CA ALA A 65 7.99 -20.24 10.60
C ALA A 65 7.68 -19.81 12.04
N VAL A 66 6.48 -20.13 12.55
CA VAL A 66 6.11 -19.96 13.95
C VAL A 66 7.01 -20.81 14.86
N GLY A 67 7.44 -21.99 14.40
CA GLY A 67 8.45 -22.83 15.02
C GLY A 67 9.86 -22.24 15.06
N GLY A 68 10.14 -21.22 14.24
CA GLY A 68 11.43 -20.52 14.17
C GLY A 68 12.31 -20.93 12.98
N ASP A 69 11.76 -21.65 11.99
CA ASP A 69 12.48 -21.90 10.74
C ASP A 69 12.61 -20.61 9.91
N ARG A 70 13.78 -19.99 9.99
CA ARG A 70 14.12 -18.76 9.25
C ARG A 70 14.61 -19.02 7.82
N ALA A 71 14.92 -20.26 7.46
CA ALA A 71 15.38 -20.58 6.10
C ALA A 71 14.21 -20.55 5.10
N LEU A 72 12.98 -20.66 5.60
CA LEU A 72 11.77 -20.65 4.80
C LEU A 72 11.49 -19.26 4.20
N ARG A 73 11.35 -19.23 2.88
CA ARG A 73 10.91 -18.02 2.17
C ARG A 73 9.40 -17.91 2.20
N LEU A 74 8.88 -17.21 3.20
CA LEU A 74 7.45 -16.89 3.30
C LEU A 74 7.00 -15.88 2.24
N THR A 75 5.84 -16.15 1.66
CA THR A 75 5.02 -15.18 0.94
C THR A 75 4.61 -14.03 1.86
N VAL A 76 4.04 -12.98 1.27
CA VAL A 76 3.53 -11.85 2.05
C VAL A 76 2.37 -12.27 2.95
N ASP A 77 1.51 -13.14 2.46
CA ASP A 77 0.28 -13.56 3.16
C ASP A 77 0.60 -14.56 4.27
N GLU A 78 1.48 -15.54 4.02
CA GLU A 78 1.97 -16.46 5.06
C GLU A 78 2.72 -15.72 6.17
N ARG A 79 3.51 -14.69 5.82
CA ARG A 79 4.18 -13.87 6.83
C ARG A 79 3.20 -13.12 7.70
N GLN A 80 2.13 -12.58 7.12
CA GLN A 80 1.09 -11.90 7.89
C GLN A 80 0.38 -12.89 8.82
N ALA A 81 0.03 -14.07 8.33
CA ALA A 81 -0.56 -15.14 9.14
C ALA A 81 0.37 -15.56 10.30
N ALA A 82 1.66 -15.77 10.04
CA ALA A 82 2.63 -16.11 11.09
C ALA A 82 2.79 -15.00 12.14
N ILE A 83 2.75 -13.72 11.71
CA ILE A 83 2.73 -12.58 12.64
C ILE A 83 1.46 -12.65 13.51
N ASP A 84 0.29 -12.89 12.93
CA ASP A 84 -0.97 -12.90 13.66
C ASP A 84 -1.03 -14.05 14.68
N VAL A 85 -0.50 -15.22 14.34
CA VAL A 85 -0.39 -16.37 15.27
C VAL A 85 0.50 -16.02 16.46
N LEU A 86 1.69 -15.48 16.22
CA LEU A 86 2.61 -15.11 17.30
C LEU A 86 2.09 -13.91 18.12
N ASP A 87 1.35 -13.01 17.49
CA ASP A 87 0.71 -11.88 18.16
C ASP A 87 -0.39 -12.35 19.11
N ALA A 88 -1.20 -13.32 18.70
CA ALA A 88 -2.24 -13.94 19.52
C ALA A 88 -1.65 -14.69 20.74
N GLN A 89 -0.41 -15.16 20.64
CA GLN A 89 0.35 -15.75 21.76
C GLN A 89 0.92 -14.69 22.73
N GLY A 90 0.70 -13.40 22.48
CA GLY A 90 1.13 -12.30 23.35
C GLY A 90 2.60 -11.91 23.20
N LEU A 91 3.28 -12.34 22.12
CA LEU A 91 4.69 -11.98 21.92
C LEU A 91 4.86 -10.49 21.62
N SER A 92 5.97 -9.93 22.09
CA SER A 92 6.37 -8.56 21.75
C SER A 92 6.74 -8.43 20.27
N ALA A 93 6.58 -7.24 19.69
CA ALA A 93 6.90 -7.02 18.29
C ALA A 93 8.37 -7.34 17.95
N ASN A 94 9.28 -7.11 18.90
CA ASN A 94 10.70 -7.44 18.74
C ASN A 94 10.93 -8.96 18.78
N ALA A 95 10.27 -9.68 19.70
CA ALA A 95 10.36 -11.14 19.76
C ALA A 95 9.84 -11.79 18.47
N ILE A 96 8.73 -11.30 17.94
CA ILE A 96 8.17 -11.75 16.65
C ILE A 96 9.15 -11.47 15.50
N ALA A 97 9.71 -10.25 15.45
CA ALA A 97 10.65 -9.83 14.43
C ALA A 97 11.90 -10.73 14.39
N ILE A 98 12.47 -10.99 15.57
CA ILE A 98 13.62 -11.90 15.73
C ILE A 98 13.23 -13.30 15.31
N ARG A 99 12.08 -13.82 15.74
CA ARG A 99 11.65 -15.19 15.44
C ARG A 99 11.49 -15.43 13.94
N LEU A 100 10.84 -14.50 13.24
CA LEU A 100 10.57 -14.60 11.80
C LEU A 100 11.70 -14.05 10.90
N GLY A 101 12.74 -13.44 11.46
CA GLY A 101 13.83 -12.83 10.67
C GLY A 101 13.38 -11.61 9.86
N ILE A 102 12.47 -10.80 10.41
CA ILE A 102 11.92 -9.59 9.76
C ILE A 102 12.15 -8.36 10.63
N SER A 103 11.82 -7.18 10.12
CA SER A 103 11.91 -5.94 10.90
C SER A 103 10.69 -5.74 11.81
N ALA A 104 10.91 -5.17 13.01
CA ALA A 104 9.84 -4.79 13.93
C ALA A 104 8.81 -3.82 13.27
N ARG A 105 9.28 -2.95 12.36
CA ARG A 105 8.41 -2.08 11.56
C ARG A 105 7.37 -2.87 10.75
N THR A 106 7.73 -4.05 10.25
CA THR A 106 6.81 -4.93 9.51
C THR A 106 5.71 -5.45 10.42
N VAL A 107 6.06 -5.86 11.65
CA VAL A 107 5.11 -6.32 12.67
C VAL A 107 4.14 -5.21 13.05
N HIS A 108 4.64 -4.01 13.37
CA HIS A 108 3.79 -2.86 13.68
C HIS A 108 2.84 -2.50 12.54
N ARG A 109 3.33 -2.52 11.29
CA ARG A 109 2.49 -2.26 10.12
C ARG A 109 1.35 -3.29 9.97
N ARG A 110 1.58 -4.57 10.28
CA ARG A 110 0.53 -5.59 10.30
C ARG A 110 -0.48 -5.32 11.41
N ARG A 111 -0.04 -5.03 12.64
CA ARG A 111 -0.94 -4.68 13.76
C ARG A 111 -1.85 -3.49 13.41
N SER A 112 -1.29 -2.41 12.85
CA SER A 112 -2.07 -1.24 12.42
C SER A 112 -3.00 -1.55 11.23
N ALA A 113 -2.63 -2.48 10.35
CA ALA A 113 -3.54 -2.94 9.30
C ALA A 113 -4.69 -3.77 9.88
N ARG A 114 -4.42 -4.66 10.84
CA ARG A 114 -5.44 -5.46 11.53
C ARG A 114 -6.43 -4.58 12.31
N ALA A 115 -5.94 -3.58 13.03
CA ALA A 115 -6.79 -2.62 13.73
C ALA A 115 -7.80 -1.94 12.79
N ARG A 116 -7.34 -1.47 11.63
CA ARG A 116 -8.22 -0.88 10.60
C ARG A 116 -9.18 -1.90 9.97
N GLN A 117 -8.76 -3.15 9.80
CA GLN A 117 -9.63 -4.22 9.31
C GLN A 117 -10.74 -4.55 10.31
N MET A 118 -10.42 -4.58 11.61
CA MET A 118 -11.42 -4.80 12.66
C MET A 118 -12.37 -3.61 12.78
N GLU A 119 -11.86 -2.38 12.69
CA GLU A 119 -12.69 -1.16 12.66
C GLU A 119 -13.64 -1.17 11.45
N ALA A 120 -13.14 -1.51 10.27
CA ALA A 120 -13.96 -1.65 9.07
C ALA A 120 -15.01 -2.77 9.19
N GLY A 121 -14.64 -3.92 9.78
CA GLY A 121 -15.57 -5.02 10.04
C GLY A 121 -16.68 -4.63 11.02
N LEU A 122 -16.32 -3.97 12.12
CA LEU A 122 -17.27 -3.41 13.09
C LEU A 122 -18.20 -2.36 12.45
N LEU A 123 -17.70 -1.56 11.51
CA LEU A 123 -18.53 -0.61 10.77
C LEU A 123 -19.52 -1.34 9.85
N ILE A 124 -19.11 -2.41 9.17
CA ILE A 124 -20.00 -3.24 8.34
C ILE A 124 -21.06 -3.93 9.19
N GLU A 125 -20.69 -4.48 10.35
CA GLU A 125 -21.65 -5.10 11.28
C GLU A 125 -22.64 -4.08 11.86
N ARG A 126 -22.19 -2.85 12.12
CA ARG A 126 -23.01 -1.80 12.74
C ARG A 126 -23.90 -1.05 11.77
N PHE A 127 -23.48 -0.87 10.52
CA PHE A 127 -24.15 -0.02 9.54
C PHE A 127 -24.61 -0.77 8.28
N GLY A 128 -24.35 -2.08 8.18
CA GLY A 128 -24.58 -2.85 6.96
C GLY A 128 -23.50 -2.61 5.89
N PRO A 129 -23.51 -3.38 4.80
CA PRO A 129 -22.63 -3.12 3.65
C PRO A 129 -22.94 -1.74 3.06
N LEU A 130 -21.89 -0.95 2.79
CA LEU A 130 -22.00 0.43 2.27
C LEU A 130 -22.58 0.53 0.84
N ASP A 131 -22.87 -0.60 0.20
CA ASP A 131 -23.33 -0.66 -1.18
C ASP A 131 -24.80 -0.19 -1.35
N ASP A 132 -25.56 -0.07 -0.27
CA ASP A 132 -26.99 0.32 -0.32
C ASP A 132 -27.23 1.85 -0.33
N ILE A 133 -26.21 2.69 -0.14
CA ILE A 133 -26.38 4.15 -0.03
C ILE A 133 -26.58 4.83 -1.40
N GLU A 134 -26.12 4.21 -2.50
CA GLU A 134 -26.16 4.85 -3.82
C GLU A 134 -27.48 4.67 -4.59
N ASN A 135 -28.42 3.83 -4.13
CA ASN A 135 -29.62 3.51 -4.91
C ASN A 135 -30.87 4.38 -4.60
N GLU A 136 -30.88 5.12 -3.49
CA GLU A 136 -32.01 6.00 -3.13
C GLU A 136 -32.03 7.34 -3.87
N SER A 137 -30.91 7.76 -4.45
CA SER A 137 -30.82 9.02 -5.20
C SER A 137 -31.37 8.91 -6.62
N SER A 138 -31.38 7.72 -7.21
CA SER A 138 -31.87 7.48 -8.57
C SER A 138 -33.40 7.58 -8.63
N HIS A 139 -34.14 7.01 -7.68
CA HIS A 139 -35.60 7.00 -7.70
C HIS A 139 -36.25 8.38 -7.48
N ARG A 140 -35.65 9.29 -6.71
CA ARG A 140 -36.21 10.65 -6.52
C ARG A 140 -36.09 11.54 -7.76
N THR A 141 -35.17 11.25 -8.68
CA THR A 141 -35.00 12.05 -9.90
C THR A 141 -35.94 11.64 -11.03
N GLU A 142 -36.47 10.41 -11.01
CA GLU A 142 -37.47 9.97 -11.98
C GLU A 142 -38.88 10.48 -11.64
N GLU A 143 -39.29 10.52 -10.36
CA GLU A 143 -40.58 11.10 -9.96
C GLU A 143 -40.68 12.61 -10.26
N ALA A 144 -39.57 13.35 -10.14
CA ALA A 144 -39.51 14.78 -10.47
C ALA A 144 -39.55 15.09 -11.97
N ARG A 145 -39.39 14.08 -12.84
CA ARG A 145 -39.53 14.23 -14.31
C ARG A 145 -40.89 13.79 -14.84
N ALA A 146 -41.68 13.12 -14.03
CA ALA A 146 -43.00 12.60 -14.41
C ALA A 146 -44.18 13.47 -13.93
N ALA A 147 -43.90 14.56 -13.21
CA ALA A 147 -44.87 15.59 -12.79
C ALA A 147 -44.67 16.88 -13.59
#